data_AF-A0A447S7N7-F1
#
_entry.id   AF-A0A447S7N7-F1
#
_cell.length_a   1.000
_cell.length_b   1.000
_cell.length_c   1.000
_cell.angle_alpha   90.00
_cell.angle_beta   90.00
_cell.angle_gamma   90.00
#
_symmetry.space_group_name_H-M   'P 1'
#
loop_
_entity.id
_entity.type
_entity.pdbx_description
1 polymer ?
#
loop_
_entity_poly.entity_id
_entity_poly.type
_entity_poly.pdbx_seq_one_letter_code
_entity_poly.pdbx_strand_id
1 'polypeptide(L)' 'MRTGHHCAMPLMARYQVPAMCRASLAMYNTTEEVDRLVAGLQRIRKLLG' A
#
# COMPACT_ATOMS: atom_id res chain seq x y z
N MET A 1 0.23 6.19 3.04
CA MET A 1 -0.57 5.05 2.55
C MET A 1 -2.02 5.46 2.49
N ARG A 2 -2.74 5.10 1.42
CA ARG A 2 -4.22 5.16 1.38
C ARG A 2 -4.75 3.73 1.32
N THR A 3 -5.84 3.44 2.02
CA THR A 3 -6.48 2.12 2.02
C THR A 3 -7.94 2.27 1.59
N GLY A 4 -8.46 1.28 0.84
CA GLY A 4 -9.86 1.24 0.40
C GLY A 4 -9.97 0.97 -1.09
N HIS A 5 -11.07 1.43 -1.68
CA HIS A 5 -11.38 1.21 -3.10
C HIS A 5 -10.74 2.24 -4.05
N HIS A 6 -10.13 3.32 -3.55
CA HIS A 6 -9.45 4.37 -4.33
C HIS A 6 -10.27 4.98 -5.46
N CYS A 7 -11.59 5.11 -5.28
CA CYS A 7 -12.54 5.49 -6.34
C CYS A 7 -12.53 4.56 -7.58
N ALA A 8 -11.99 3.34 -7.44
CA ALA A 8 -11.83 2.34 -8.50
C ALA A 8 -12.55 1.03 -8.13
N MET A 9 -13.83 1.13 -7.72
CA MET A 9 -14.64 -0.04 -7.30
C MET A 9 -14.73 -1.14 -8.37
N PRO A 10 -14.83 -0.85 -9.69
CA PRO A 10 -14.82 -1.91 -10.71
C PRO A 10 -13.51 -2.71 -10.73
N LEU A 11 -12.38 -2.08 -10.41
CA LEU A 11 -11.07 -2.75 -10.34
C LEU A 11 -11.02 -3.73 -9.16
N MET A 12 -11.57 -3.33 -8.02
CA MET A 12 -11.67 -4.17 -6.81
C MET A 12 -12.51 -5.42 -7.10
N ALA A 13 -13.64 -5.27 -7.80
CA ALA A 13 -14.48 -6.39 -8.24
C ALA A 13 -13.73 -7.34 -9.17
N ARG A 14 -12.94 -6.82 -10.12
CA ARG A 14 -12.10 -7.64 -11.03
C ARG A 14 -11.06 -8.47 -10.27
N TYR A 15 -10.40 -7.89 -9.27
CA TYR A 15 -9.39 -8.59 -8.46
C TYR A 15 -9.98 -9.36 -7.27
N GLN A 16 -11.30 -9.32 -7.09
CA GLN A 16 -12.02 -9.99 -6.00
C GLN A 16 -11.48 -9.65 -4.60
N VAL A 17 -11.03 -8.40 -4.42
CA VAL A 17 -10.55 -7.89 -3.13
C VAL A 17 -11.46 -6.79 -2.62
N PRO A 18 -11.75 -6.71 -1.31
CA PRO A 18 -12.62 -5.68 -0.76
C PRO A 18 -11.92 -4.30 -0.69
N ALA A 19 -10.59 -4.28 -0.61
CA ALA A 19 -9.78 -3.07 -0.55
C ALA A 19 -8.33 -3.37 -0.94
N MET A 20 -7.59 -2.33 -1.33
CA MET A 20 -6.14 -2.39 -1.50
C MET A 20 -5.46 -1.29 -0.69
N CYS A 21 -4.21 -1.52 -0.28
CA CYS A 21 -3.34 -0.48 0.26
C CYS A 21 -2.46 0.08 -0.87
N ARG A 22 -2.37 1.41 -0.98
CA ARG A 22 -1.58 2.09 -2.01
C ARG A 22 -0.59 3.06 -1.40
N ALA A 23 0.69 2.88 -1.72
CA ALA A 23 1.71 3.91 -1.59
C ALA A 23 1.82 4.65 -2.93
N SER A 24 1.78 5.98 -2.90
CA SER A 24 1.92 6.82 -4.09
C SER A 24 3.15 7.69 -3.89
N LEU A 25 4.10 7.60 -4.82
CA LEU A 25 5.34 8.36 -4.81
C LEU A 25 5.24 9.57 -5.75
N ALA A 26 6.07 10.59 -5.50
CA ALA A 26 6.18 11.84 -6.24
C ALA A 26 7.66 12.27 -6.35
N MET A 27 7.92 13.36 -7.07
CA MET A 27 9.28 13.86 -7.36
C MET A 27 10.13 14.11 -6.10
N TYR A 28 9.50 14.48 -4.99
CA TYR A 28 10.18 14.81 -3.74
C TYR A 28 10.40 13.60 -2.82
N ASN A 29 10.02 12.40 -3.23
CA ASN A 29 10.29 11.21 -2.43
C ASN A 29 11.72 10.72 -2.61
N THR A 30 12.26 10.11 -1.55
CA THR A 30 13.62 9.55 -1.55
C THR A 30 13.61 8.03 -1.44
N THR A 31 14.73 7.41 -1.81
CA THR A 31 14.94 5.96 -1.65
C THR A 31 14.85 5.53 -0.19
N GLU A 32 15.36 6.34 0.73
CA GLU A 32 15.33 6.06 2.17
C GLU A 32 13.89 6.07 2.72
N GLU A 33 12.98 6.85 2.12
CA GLU A 33 11.56 6.80 2.46
C GLU A 33 10.91 5.48 2.03
N VAL A 34 11.28 4.96 0.87
CA VAL A 34 10.83 3.66 0.38
C VAL A 34 11.40 2.53 1.25
N ASP A 35 12.66 2.60 1.64
CA ASP A 35 13.28 1.60 2.53
C ASP A 35 12.58 1.57 3.89
N ARG A 36 12.28 2.74 4.47
CA ARG A 36 11.50 2.84 5.71
C ARG A 36 10.10 2.26 5.56
N LEU A 37 9.44 2.49 4.42
CA LEU A 37 8.14 1.91 4.12
C LEU A 37 8.19 0.37 4.10
N VAL A 38 9.16 -0.20 3.39
CA VAL A 38 9.35 -1.66 3.28
C VAL A 38 9.67 -2.28 4.62
N ALA A 39 10.59 -1.68 5.40
CA ALA A 39 10.92 -2.16 6.74
C ALA A 39 9.69 -2.17 7.66
N GLY A 40 8.86 -1.13 7.61
CA GLY A 40 7.59 -1.06 8.34
C GLY A 40 6.61 -2.17 7.93
N LEU A 41 6.45 -2.42 6.64
CA LEU A 41 5.58 -3.50 6.13
C LEU A 41 6.07 -4.89 6.55
N GLN A 42 7.38 -5.15 6.48
CA GLN A 42 7.95 -6.42 6.92
C GLN A 42 7.74 -6.64 8.42
N ARG A 43 7.88 -5.59 9.25
CA ARG A 43 7.61 -5.64 10.68
C ARG A 43 6.15 -6.00 10.95
N ILE A 44 5.20 -5.29 10.33
CA ILE A 44 3.77 -5.55 10.53
C ILE A 44 3.39 -6.97 10.06
N ARG A 45 3.94 -7.42 8.93
CA ARG A 45 3.73 -8.80 8.46
C ARG A 45 4.17 -9.85 9.47
N LYS A 46 5.26 -9.61 10.22
CA LYS A 46 5.71 -10.53 11.28
C LYS A 46 4.86 -10.48 12.56
N LEU A 47 4.16 -9.37 12.78
CA LEU A 47 3.33 -9.18 13.99
C LEU A 47 1.89 -9.66 13.81
N LEU A 48 1.36 -9.56 12.58
CA LEU A 48 -0.04 -9.88 12.25
C LEU A 48 -0.21 -11.11 11.35
N GLY A 49 0.89 -11.64 10.79
CA GLY A 49 0.91 -12.88 10.02
C GLY A 49 1.47 -14.01 10.86
#